data_AF-A0A520HT54-F1
#
_entry.id   AF-A0A520HT54-F1
#
_cell.length_a   1.000
_cell.length_b   1.000
_cell.length_c   1.000
_cell.angle_alpha   90.00
_cell.angle_beta   90.00
_cell.angle_gamma   90.00
#
_symmetry.space_group_name_H-M   'P 1'
#
loop_
_entity.id
_entity.type
_entity.pdbx_description
1 polymer ?
#
loop_
_entity_poly.entity_id
_entity_poly.type
_entity_poly.pdbx_seq_one_letter_code
_entity_poly.pdbx_strand_id
1 'polypeptide(L)'
;MATTGATTGIVNARVKMGTVWDRTIEVLNGRTGMIAPIALLGIALPSVLRDGFAAFSTPGTLTFALVGATLAIAALVAVIWAQLAIVAIATDPATNAAEARRVAGKRVLPALGITMLLTFVAALFVVPPVIVLLNSGFDFAAAASGAGVQMTPPSANAAAFVALYGLAFLLVAIWIGARLVLLNPVILNERRGI
;
A
#
# COMPACT_ATOMS: atom_id res chain seq x y z
N MET A 1 7.10 54.25 -39.37
CA MET A 1 7.30 53.25 -40.44
C MET A 1 8.31 52.23 -39.93
N ALA A 2 7.93 50.94 -39.85
CA ALA A 2 8.74 49.72 -39.64
C ALA A 2 9.61 49.62 -38.35
N THR A 3 9.14 48.94 -37.29
CA THR A 3 9.31 47.51 -36.92
C THR A 3 10.70 47.11 -36.39
N THR A 4 10.82 46.99 -35.06
CA THR A 4 11.86 46.18 -34.40
C THR A 4 11.22 44.92 -33.87
N GLY A 5 11.47 43.80 -34.56
CA GLY A 5 11.01 42.47 -34.16
C GLY A 5 11.76 41.99 -32.93
N ALA A 6 11.05 41.84 -31.81
CA ALA A 6 11.51 41.05 -30.69
C ALA A 6 11.06 39.60 -30.91
N THR A 7 11.98 38.79 -31.43
CA THR A 7 11.82 37.34 -31.54
C THR A 7 11.77 36.77 -30.12
N THR A 8 10.57 36.60 -29.57
CA THR A 8 10.36 35.81 -28.35
C THR A 8 10.68 34.36 -28.70
N GLY A 9 11.95 34.00 -28.57
CA GLY A 9 12.40 32.62 -28.65
C GLY A 9 11.69 31.86 -27.54
N ILE A 10 10.69 31.06 -27.91
CA ILE A 10 10.19 29.98 -27.07
C ILE A 10 11.38 29.02 -26.95
N VAL A 11 12.18 29.20 -25.91
CA VAL A 11 13.26 28.28 -25.59
C VAL A 11 12.56 26.97 -25.24
N ASN A 12 12.56 26.03 -26.18
CA ASN A 12 12.33 24.62 -25.92
C ASN A 12 13.48 24.12 -25.05
N ALA A 13 13.56 24.61 -23.82
CA ALA A 13 14.47 24.11 -22.81
C ALA A 13 13.96 22.71 -22.49
N ARG A 14 14.56 21.70 -23.12
CA ARG A 14 14.33 20.30 -22.74
C ARG A 14 14.45 20.24 -21.23
N VAL A 15 13.37 19.86 -20.56
CA VAL A 15 13.39 19.64 -19.12
C VAL A 15 14.45 18.57 -18.86
N LYS A 16 15.60 18.99 -18.31
CA LYS A 16 16.68 18.07 -17.99
C LYS A 16 16.21 17.25 -16.79
N MET A 17 16.26 15.92 -16.92
CA MET A 17 15.83 15.03 -15.84
C MET A 17 16.62 15.27 -14.54
N GLY A 18 17.87 15.73 -14.63
CA GLY A 18 18.67 16.18 -13.48
C GLY A 18 18.02 17.35 -12.72
N THR A 19 17.48 18.35 -13.42
CA THR A 19 16.78 19.47 -12.78
C THR A 19 15.47 19.05 -12.11
N VAL A 20 14.80 18.03 -12.64
CA VAL A 20 13.61 17.45 -11.99
C VAL A 20 14.00 16.70 -10.72
N TRP A 21 15.09 15.93 -10.78
CA TRP A 21 15.64 15.23 -9.64
C TRP A 21 16.08 16.20 -8.53
N ASP A 22 16.84 17.24 -8.87
CA ASP A 22 17.32 18.24 -7.91
C ASP A 22 16.16 18.96 -7.23
N ARG A 23 15.13 19.38 -7.99
CA ARG A 23 13.91 19.96 -7.42
C ARG A 23 13.15 18.99 -6.53
N THR A 24 13.16 17.71 -6.87
CA THR A 24 12.52 16.67 -6.06
C THR A 24 13.25 16.50 -4.73
N ILE A 25 14.58 16.46 -4.76
CA ILE A 25 15.43 16.38 -3.56
C ILE A 25 15.29 17.64 -2.70
N GLU A 26 15.22 18.81 -3.31
CA GLU A 26 15.02 20.08 -2.60
C GLU A 26 13.66 20.13 -1.89
N VAL A 27 12.58 19.67 -2.55
CA VAL A 27 11.25 19.56 -1.95
C VAL A 27 11.21 18.50 -0.85
N LEU A 28 11.87 17.35 -1.07
CA LEU A 28 11.99 16.30 -0.05
C LEU A 28 12.71 16.86 1.17
N ASN A 29 13.92 17.40 1.03
CA ASN A 29 14.70 17.95 2.13
C ASN A 29 13.99 19.09 2.86
N GLY A 30 13.28 19.96 2.13
CA GLY A 30 12.48 21.04 2.72
C GLY A 30 11.27 20.56 3.52
N ARG A 31 10.78 19.34 3.31
CA ARG A 31 9.56 18.79 3.95
C ARG A 31 9.80 17.54 4.78
N THR A 32 11.01 16.97 4.78
CA THR A 32 11.39 15.81 5.59
C THR A 32 11.11 16.06 7.06
N GLY A 33 11.37 17.27 7.59
CA GLY A 33 11.07 17.61 8.99
C GLY A 33 9.58 17.52 9.35
N MET A 34 8.67 17.74 8.40
CA MET A 34 7.23 17.59 8.60
C MET A 34 6.73 16.16 8.39
N ILE A 35 7.34 15.43 7.45
CA ILE A 35 6.95 14.06 7.08
C ILE A 35 7.52 13.03 8.06
N ALA A 36 8.75 13.22 8.54
CA ALA A 36 9.47 12.32 9.43
C ALA A 36 8.66 11.90 10.68
N PRO A 37 8.05 12.81 11.46
CA PRO A 37 7.27 12.39 12.64
C PRO A 37 6.01 11.60 12.25
N ILE A 38 5.41 11.87 11.09
CA ILE A 38 4.23 11.14 10.60
C ILE A 38 4.64 9.72 10.19
N ALA A 39 5.75 9.58 9.45
CA ALA A 39 6.29 8.29 9.04
C ALA A 39 6.75 7.46 10.26
N LEU A 40 7.39 8.10 11.25
CA LEU A 40 7.76 7.44 12.50
C LEU A 40 6.54 6.87 13.21
N LEU A 41 5.49 7.68 13.39
CA LEU A 41 4.29 7.27 14.13
C LEU A 41 3.43 6.26 13.38
N GLY A 42 3.28 6.41 12.07
CA GLY A 42 2.35 5.59 11.29
C GLY A 42 2.97 4.38 10.59
N ILE A 43 4.30 4.32 10.46
CA ILE A 43 4.98 3.25 9.71
C ILE A 43 6.01 2.54 10.59
N ALA A 44 6.97 3.27 11.17
CA ALA A 44 8.05 2.66 11.94
C ALA A 44 7.54 2.10 13.27
N LEU A 45 6.79 2.89 14.04
CA LEU A 45 6.30 2.52 15.36
C LEU A 45 5.43 1.24 15.35
N PRO A 46 4.44 1.08 14.45
CA PRO A 46 3.66 -0.15 14.38
C PRO A 46 4.51 -1.40 14.09
N SER A 47 5.54 -1.26 13.25
CA SER A 47 6.45 -2.36 12.89
C SER A 47 7.24 -2.82 14.12
N VAL A 48 7.84 -1.88 14.84
CA VAL A 48 8.61 -2.14 16.06
C VAL A 48 7.75 -2.79 17.15
N LEU A 49 6.52 -2.29 17.34
CA LEU A 49 5.60 -2.85 18.33
C LEU A 49 5.19 -4.29 17.98
N ARG A 50 4.87 -4.56 16.71
CA ARG A 50 4.51 -5.90 16.25
C ARG A 50 5.68 -6.88 16.39
N ASP A 51 6.86 -6.49 15.93
CA ASP A 51 8.02 -7.37 15.90
C ASP A 51 8.56 -7.60 17.32
N GLY A 52 8.53 -6.57 18.18
CA GLY A 52 8.80 -6.70 19.61
C GLY A 52 7.79 -7.61 20.31
N PHE A 53 6.48 -7.44 20.06
CA PHE A 53 5.46 -8.32 20.61
C PHE A 53 5.68 -9.78 20.21
N ALA A 54 6.00 -10.04 18.93
CA ALA A 54 6.30 -11.38 18.45
C ALA A 54 7.56 -11.98 19.11
N ALA A 55 8.59 -11.17 19.35
CA ALA A 55 9.85 -11.63 19.96
C ALA A 55 9.73 -11.98 21.45
N PHE A 56 8.85 -11.29 22.20
CA PHE A 56 8.74 -11.42 23.65
C PHE A 56 7.47 -12.15 24.13
N SER A 57 6.63 -12.65 23.22
CA SER A 57 5.39 -13.35 23.57
C SER A 57 5.42 -14.82 23.19
N THR A 58 4.66 -15.64 23.92
CA THR A 58 4.54 -17.08 23.65
C THR A 58 3.48 -17.34 22.56
N PRO A 59 3.87 -17.83 21.37
CA PRO A 59 2.93 -18.18 20.32
C PRO A 59 1.97 -19.30 20.75
N GLY A 60 0.77 -19.34 20.17
CA GLY A 60 -0.21 -20.41 20.40
C GLY A 60 -1.14 -20.21 21.60
N THR A 61 -1.02 -19.12 22.34
CA THR A 61 -1.99 -18.75 23.39
C THR A 61 -3.12 -17.88 22.85
N LEU A 62 -4.31 -17.95 23.47
CA LEU A 62 -5.44 -17.07 23.11
C LEU A 62 -5.08 -15.59 23.28
N THR A 63 -4.35 -15.25 24.35
CA THR A 63 -3.87 -13.88 24.59
C THR A 63 -2.96 -13.40 23.48
N PHE A 64 -2.06 -14.25 22.98
CA PHE A 64 -1.19 -13.93 21.85
C PHE A 64 -2.00 -13.59 20.60
N ALA A 65 -3.01 -14.41 20.29
CA ALA A 65 -3.88 -14.18 19.13
C ALA A 65 -4.67 -12.87 19.24
N LEU A 66 -5.28 -12.60 20.41
CA LEU A 66 -6.09 -11.39 20.62
C LEU A 66 -5.26 -10.11 20.58
N VAL A 67 -4.11 -10.10 21.27
CA VAL A 67 -3.23 -8.93 21.28
C VAL A 67 -2.58 -8.74 19.91
N GLY A 68 -2.14 -9.81 19.25
CA GLY A 68 -1.61 -9.77 17.90
C GLY A 68 -2.60 -9.22 16.88
N ALA A 69 -3.85 -9.67 16.92
CA ALA A 69 -4.92 -9.15 16.06
C ALA A 69 -5.18 -7.66 16.32
N THR A 70 -5.22 -7.25 17.59
CA THR A 70 -5.42 -5.85 17.97
C THR A 70 -4.28 -4.96 17.47
N LEU A 71 -3.02 -5.40 17.64
CA LEU A 71 -1.84 -4.71 17.13
C LEU A 71 -1.85 -4.62 15.61
N ALA A 72 -2.28 -5.68 14.91
CA ALA A 72 -2.39 -5.68 13.46
C ALA A 72 -3.43 -4.65 12.97
N ILE A 73 -4.59 -4.57 13.62
CA ILE A 73 -5.62 -3.57 13.29
C ILE A 73 -5.12 -2.16 13.58
N ALA A 74 -4.51 -1.93 14.76
CA ALA A 74 -3.95 -0.63 15.11
C ALA A 74 -2.86 -0.18 14.12
N ALA A 75 -2.00 -1.11 13.71
CA ALA A 75 -0.97 -0.87 12.70
C ALA A 75 -1.57 -0.51 11.34
N LEU A 76 -2.60 -1.24 10.89
CA LEU A 76 -3.30 -0.96 9.65
C LEU A 76 -3.88 0.46 9.64
N VAL A 77 -4.55 0.84 10.72
CA VAL A 77 -5.13 2.18 10.89
C VAL A 77 -4.04 3.26 10.87
N ALA A 78 -2.94 3.03 11.58
CA ALA A 78 -1.81 3.97 11.66
C ALA A 78 -1.13 4.18 10.30
N VAL A 79 -0.95 3.10 9.52
CA VAL A 79 -0.39 3.15 8.17
C VAL A 79 -1.30 3.93 7.22
N ILE A 80 -2.61 3.62 7.22
CA ILE A 80 -3.58 4.34 6.38
C ILE A 80 -3.61 5.83 6.73
N TRP A 81 -3.60 6.15 8.03
CA TRP A 81 -3.54 7.54 8.49
C TRP A 81 -2.28 8.26 8.00
N ALA A 82 -1.10 7.64 8.13
CA ALA A 82 0.15 8.25 7.67
C ALA A 82 0.20 8.40 6.15
N GLN A 83 -0.28 7.42 5.39
CA GLN A 83 -0.37 7.51 3.94
C GLN A 83 -1.24 8.70 3.51
N LEU A 84 -2.42 8.87 4.11
CA LEU A 84 -3.31 10.00 3.82
C LEU A 84 -2.69 11.35 4.20
N ALA A 85 -1.99 11.42 5.33
CA ALA A 85 -1.33 12.64 5.77
C ALA A 85 -0.16 13.04 4.85
N ILE A 86 0.63 12.06 4.40
CA ILE A 86 1.74 12.29 3.45
C ILE A 86 1.20 12.74 2.09
N VAL A 87 0.14 12.10 1.58
CA VAL A 87 -0.51 12.49 0.31
C VAL A 87 -1.06 13.91 0.40
N ALA A 88 -1.67 14.31 1.51
CA ALA A 88 -2.15 15.67 1.70
C ALA A 88 -1.02 16.71 1.64
N ILE A 89 0.13 16.44 2.27
CA ILE A 89 1.32 17.32 2.24
C ILE A 89 1.93 17.39 0.83
N ALA A 90 1.86 16.29 0.07
CA ALA A 90 2.40 16.21 -1.28
C ALA A 90 1.52 16.88 -2.34
N THR A 91 0.21 16.94 -2.13
CA THR A 91 -0.75 17.44 -3.12
C THR A 91 -0.93 18.97 -3.07
N ASP A 92 -0.73 19.60 -1.91
CA ASP A 92 -0.89 21.05 -1.76
C ASP A 92 0.33 21.68 -1.04
N PRO A 93 1.06 22.60 -1.70
CA PRO A 93 2.20 23.26 -1.11
C PRO A 93 1.86 24.12 0.12
N ALA A 94 0.62 24.60 0.26
CA ALA A 94 0.19 25.44 1.38
C ALA A 94 -0.26 24.62 2.61
N THR A 95 -0.39 23.30 2.49
CA THR A 95 -0.86 22.45 3.60
C THR A 95 0.19 22.35 4.71
N ASN A 96 -0.20 22.74 5.92
CA ASN A 96 0.61 22.59 7.13
C ASN A 96 0.40 21.20 7.78
N ALA A 97 1.28 20.84 8.71
CA ALA A 97 1.24 19.52 9.36
C ALA A 97 -0.04 19.27 10.20
N ALA A 98 -0.62 20.29 10.82
CA ALA A 98 -1.84 20.14 11.62
C ALA A 98 -3.08 19.89 10.73
N GLU A 99 -3.15 20.60 9.61
CA GLU A 99 -4.18 20.45 8.57
C GLU A 99 -4.13 19.05 7.95
N ALA A 100 -2.93 18.58 7.60
CA ALA A 100 -2.72 17.23 7.06
C ALA A 100 -3.22 16.13 8.02
N ARG A 101 -2.90 16.25 9.32
CA ARG A 101 -3.36 15.31 10.35
C ARG A 101 -4.89 15.31 10.51
N ARG A 102 -5.52 16.49 10.43
CA ARG A 102 -6.98 16.65 10.51
C ARG A 102 -7.70 16.04 9.31
N VAL A 103 -7.18 16.26 8.10
CA VAL A 103 -7.73 15.67 6.87
C VAL A 103 -7.58 14.16 6.88
N ALA A 104 -6.39 13.66 7.25
CA ALA A 104 -6.15 12.23 7.43
C ALA A 104 -7.17 11.62 8.40
N GLY A 105 -7.33 12.20 9.60
CA GLY A 105 -8.31 11.76 10.60
C GLY A 105 -9.74 11.66 10.08
N LYS A 106 -10.22 12.65 9.31
CA LYS A 106 -11.57 12.64 8.73
C LYS A 106 -11.77 11.58 7.64
N ARG A 107 -10.70 11.19 6.94
CA ARG A 107 -10.76 10.27 5.79
C ARG A 107 -10.30 8.84 6.10
N VAL A 108 -9.77 8.59 7.31
CA VAL A 108 -9.34 7.25 7.75
C VAL A 108 -10.48 6.24 7.67
N LEU A 109 -11.70 6.57 8.11
CA LEU A 109 -12.82 5.63 8.09
C LEU A 109 -13.25 5.23 6.67
N PRO A 110 -13.50 6.17 5.73
CA PRO A 110 -13.73 5.82 4.32
C PRO A 110 -12.58 5.01 3.71
N ALA A 111 -11.34 5.41 3.97
CA ALA A 111 -10.16 4.70 3.44
C ALA A 111 -10.04 3.28 4.01
N LEU A 112 -10.31 3.09 5.30
CA LEU A 112 -10.40 1.76 5.92
C LEU A 112 -11.49 0.93 5.27
N GLY A 113 -12.67 1.50 5.01
CA GLY A 113 -13.76 0.80 4.34
C GLY A 113 -13.36 0.27 2.97
N ILE A 114 -12.70 1.10 2.15
CA ILE A 114 -12.20 0.70 0.82
C ILE A 114 -11.10 -0.35 0.96
N THR A 115 -10.13 -0.16 1.85
CA THR A 115 -9.05 -1.13 2.07
C THR A 115 -9.59 -2.48 2.55
N MET A 116 -10.57 -2.47 3.46
CA MET A 116 -11.25 -3.68 3.93
C MET A 116 -12.01 -4.36 2.80
N LEU A 117 -12.73 -3.62 1.96
CA LEU A 117 -13.42 -4.16 0.80
C LEU A 117 -12.44 -4.80 -0.19
N LEU A 118 -11.35 -4.12 -0.53
CA LEU A 118 -10.32 -4.64 -1.42
C LEU A 118 -9.65 -5.89 -0.85
N THR A 119 -9.34 -5.87 0.46
CA THR A 119 -8.76 -7.02 1.16
C THR A 119 -9.73 -8.19 1.17
N PHE A 120 -11.02 -7.95 1.41
CA PHE A 120 -12.06 -8.97 1.39
C PHE A 120 -12.23 -9.58 0.00
N VAL A 121 -12.27 -8.75 -1.05
CA VAL A 121 -12.33 -9.21 -2.44
C VAL A 121 -11.09 -10.04 -2.78
N ALA A 122 -9.89 -9.58 -2.41
CA ALA A 122 -8.66 -10.33 -2.62
C ALA A 122 -8.67 -11.67 -1.86
N ALA A 123 -9.15 -11.70 -0.62
CA ALA A 123 -9.29 -12.92 0.17
C ALA A 123 -10.26 -13.91 -0.50
N LEU A 124 -11.34 -13.42 -1.12
CA LEU A 124 -12.27 -14.27 -1.87
C LEU A 124 -11.61 -14.93 -3.08
N PHE A 125 -10.68 -14.25 -3.77
CA PHE A 125 -9.89 -14.84 -4.85
C PHE A 125 -8.88 -15.89 -4.35
N VAL A 126 -8.53 -15.92 -3.07
CA VAL A 126 -7.68 -16.97 -2.49
C VAL A 126 -8.49 -18.25 -2.18
N VAL A 127 -9.82 -18.16 -2.09
CA VAL A 127 -10.67 -19.31 -1.74
C VAL A 127 -10.56 -20.46 -2.76
N PRO A 128 -10.66 -20.25 -4.08
CA PRO A 128 -10.56 -21.33 -5.06
C PRO A 128 -9.28 -22.19 -4.96
N PRO A 129 -8.06 -21.63 -4.94
CA PRO A 129 -6.84 -22.45 -4.80
C PRO A 129 -6.79 -23.17 -3.44
N VAL A 130 -7.29 -22.56 -2.36
CA VAL A 130 -7.36 -23.23 -1.04
C VAL A 130 -8.27 -24.46 -1.09
N ILE A 131 -9.46 -24.36 -1.70
CA ILE A 131 -10.39 -25.49 -1.85
C ILE A 131 -9.74 -26.62 -2.65
N VAL A 132 -9.04 -26.31 -3.75
CA VAL A 132 -8.36 -27.32 -4.57
C VAL A 132 -7.26 -28.04 -3.79
N LEU A 133 -6.48 -27.29 -3.00
CA LEU A 133 -5.43 -27.85 -2.15
C LEU A 133 -6.00 -28.73 -1.03
N LEU A 134 -7.06 -28.28 -0.35
CA LEU A 134 -7.75 -29.08 0.67
C LEU A 134 -8.25 -30.41 0.09
N ASN A 135 -8.91 -30.37 -1.07
CA ASN A 135 -9.39 -31.57 -1.75
C ASN A 135 -8.25 -32.49 -2.23
N SER A 136 -7.04 -31.96 -2.42
CA SER A 136 -5.85 -32.74 -2.76
C SER A 136 -5.17 -33.41 -1.55
N GLY A 137 -5.68 -33.20 -0.34
CA GLY A 137 -5.10 -33.72 0.90
C GLY A 137 -3.96 -32.88 1.46
N PHE A 138 -3.84 -31.61 1.04
CA PHE A 138 -2.79 -30.72 1.53
C PHE A 138 -3.02 -30.34 3.00
N ASP A 139 -2.02 -30.60 3.84
CA ASP A 139 -2.07 -30.27 5.27
C ASP A 139 -1.56 -28.84 5.52
N PHE A 140 -2.50 -27.91 5.67
CA PHE A 140 -2.21 -26.51 6.01
C PHE A 140 -1.67 -26.32 7.43
N ALA A 141 -1.98 -27.22 8.37
CA ALA A 141 -1.50 -27.13 9.75
C ALA A 141 -0.03 -27.55 9.85
N ALA A 142 0.36 -28.61 9.14
CA ALA A 142 1.76 -29.00 8.98
C ALA A 142 2.57 -27.93 8.23
N ALA A 143 1.98 -27.32 7.20
CA ALA A 143 2.60 -26.20 6.47
C ALA A 143 2.85 -24.98 7.37
N ALA A 144 1.85 -24.60 8.17
CA ALA A 144 1.92 -23.42 9.04
C ALA A 144 2.90 -23.59 10.21
N SER A 145 3.11 -24.83 10.67
CA SER A 145 4.04 -25.14 11.76
C SER A 145 5.49 -25.35 11.30
N GLY A 146 5.77 -25.27 10.00
CA GLY A 146 7.11 -25.49 9.44
C GLY A 146 7.53 -26.96 9.42
N ALA A 147 6.61 -27.90 9.68
CA ALA A 147 6.84 -29.34 9.69
C ALA A 147 6.85 -29.94 8.26
N GLY A 148 7.44 -29.22 7.30
CA GLY A 148 7.32 -29.47 5.86
C GLY A 148 7.78 -30.86 5.40
N VAL A 149 8.59 -31.55 6.21
CA VAL A 149 9.15 -32.88 5.91
C VAL A 149 8.09 -34.00 5.99
N GLN A 150 6.95 -33.78 6.65
CA GLN A 150 5.85 -34.75 6.77
C GLN A 150 4.63 -34.41 5.89
N MET A 151 4.73 -33.38 5.04
CA MET A 151 3.60 -32.95 4.23
C MET A 151 3.38 -33.90 3.07
N THR A 152 2.15 -34.40 2.93
CA THR A 152 1.74 -35.08 1.70
C THR A 152 1.76 -34.05 0.57
N PRO A 153 2.53 -34.27 -0.51
CA PRO A 153 2.57 -33.34 -1.63
C PRO A 153 1.18 -33.25 -2.26
N PRO A 154 0.74 -32.05 -2.70
CA PRO A 154 -0.50 -31.94 -3.46
C PRO A 154 -0.37 -32.73 -4.77
N SER A 155 -1.50 -33.20 -5.30
CA SER A 155 -1.50 -33.86 -6.61
C SER A 155 -0.93 -32.94 -7.70
N ALA A 156 -0.28 -33.51 -8.72
CA ALA A 156 0.32 -32.72 -9.81
C ALA A 156 -0.68 -31.77 -10.48
N ASN A 157 -1.94 -32.21 -10.61
CA ASN A 157 -3.03 -31.41 -11.18
C ASN A 157 -3.43 -30.24 -10.26
N ALA A 158 -3.50 -30.46 -8.94
CA ALA A 158 -3.78 -29.41 -7.97
C ALA A 158 -2.65 -28.36 -7.96
N ALA A 159 -1.39 -28.81 -7.96
CA ALA A 159 -0.23 -27.93 -8.03
C ALA A 159 -0.22 -27.10 -9.32
N ALA A 160 -0.47 -27.71 -10.48
CA ALA A 160 -0.54 -27.03 -11.76
C ALA A 160 -1.69 -26.00 -11.80
N PHE A 161 -2.87 -26.36 -11.28
CA PHE A 161 -3.99 -25.44 -11.17
C PHE A 161 -3.65 -24.22 -10.31
N VAL A 162 -3.09 -24.42 -9.11
CA VAL A 162 -2.73 -23.33 -8.19
C VAL A 162 -1.67 -22.42 -8.83
N ALA A 163 -0.68 -22.99 -9.51
CA ALA A 163 0.36 -22.23 -10.19
C ALA A 163 -0.22 -21.37 -11.33
N LEU A 164 -1.06 -21.95 -12.20
CA LEU A 164 -1.70 -21.23 -13.31
C LEU A 164 -2.70 -20.18 -12.82
N TYR A 165 -3.48 -20.52 -11.80
CA TYR A 165 -4.40 -19.59 -11.15
C TYR A 165 -3.65 -18.41 -10.54
N GLY A 166 -2.57 -18.68 -9.80
CA GLY A 166 -1.72 -17.65 -9.20
C GLY A 166 -1.09 -16.73 -10.25
N LEU A 167 -0.64 -17.29 -11.38
CA LEU A 167 -0.09 -16.51 -12.48
C LEU A 167 -1.17 -15.62 -13.14
N ALA A 168 -2.35 -16.17 -13.42
CA ALA A 168 -3.47 -15.42 -13.96
C ALA A 168 -3.91 -14.29 -13.01
N PHE A 169 -4.02 -14.60 -11.71
CA PHE A 169 -4.33 -13.63 -10.67
C PHE A 169 -3.29 -12.51 -10.62
N LEU A 170 -1.98 -12.84 -10.68
CA LEU A 170 -0.91 -11.86 -10.71
C LEU A 170 -1.04 -10.91 -11.92
N LEU A 171 -1.30 -11.45 -13.11
CA LEU A 171 -1.48 -10.63 -14.31
C LEU A 171 -2.68 -9.69 -14.19
N VAL A 172 -3.81 -10.19 -13.67
CA VAL A 172 -5.00 -9.38 -13.42
C VAL A 172 -4.71 -8.32 -12.36
N ALA A 173 -4.02 -8.66 -11.27
CA ALA A 173 -3.65 -7.71 -10.22
C ALA A 173 -2.75 -6.59 -10.75
N ILE A 174 -1.75 -6.93 -11.58
CA ILE A 174 -0.89 -5.94 -12.26
C ILE A 174 -1.72 -5.05 -13.19
N TRP A 175 -2.61 -5.65 -13.98
CA TRP A 175 -3.47 -4.90 -14.90
C TRP A 175 -4.41 -3.93 -14.16
N ILE A 176 -5.08 -4.39 -13.09
CA ILE A 176 -5.92 -3.55 -12.24
C ILE A 176 -5.07 -2.46 -11.57
N GLY A 177 -3.91 -2.82 -11.01
CA GLY A 177 -3.00 -1.87 -10.37
C GLY A 177 -2.55 -0.76 -11.32
N ALA A 178 -2.15 -1.12 -12.54
CA ALA A 178 -1.79 -0.16 -13.58
C ALA A 178 -2.97 0.76 -13.93
N ARG A 179 -4.19 0.22 -14.03
CA ARG A 179 -5.40 1.03 -14.30
C ARG A 179 -5.73 1.98 -13.15
N LEU A 180 -5.65 1.53 -11.90
CA LEU A 180 -5.92 2.35 -10.72
C LEU A 180 -4.91 3.49 -10.57
N VAL A 181 -3.63 3.23 -10.84
CA VAL A 181 -2.57 4.25 -10.83
C VAL A 181 -2.85 5.34 -11.87
N LEU A 182 -3.40 4.99 -13.03
CA LEU A 182 -3.78 5.94 -14.08
C LEU A 182 -5.12 6.65 -13.79
N LEU A 183 -6.03 6.00 -13.06
CA LEU A 183 -7.33 6.56 -12.67
C LEU A 183 -7.21 7.61 -11.56
N ASN A 184 -6.31 7.41 -10.60
CA ASN A 184 -6.06 8.36 -9.51
C ASN A 184 -5.84 9.81 -10.01
N PRO A 185 -4.94 10.10 -10.97
CA PRO A 185 -4.77 11.46 -11.49
C PRO A 185 -5.96 11.97 -12.31
N VAL A 186 -6.76 11.10 -12.95
CA VAL A 186 -7.98 11.52 -13.67
C VAL A 186 -9.07 11.95 -12.69
N ILE A 187 -9.30 11.15 -11.64
CA ILE A 187 -10.25 11.48 -10.56
C ILE A 187 -9.79 12.74 -9.79
N LEU A 188 -8.48 12.94 -9.64
CA LEU A 188 -7.93 14.14 -8.99
C LEU A 188 -8.12 15.41 -9.83
N ASN A 189 -8.18 15.28 -11.16
CA ASN A 189 -8.27 16.42 -12.08
C ASN A 189 -9.72 16.76 -12.48
N GLU A 190 -10.68 15.89 -12.16
CA GLU A 190 -12.10 16.21 -12.22
C GLU A 190 -12.49 17.10 -11.03
N ARG A 191 -12.42 18.42 -11.24
CA ARG A 191 -12.92 19.48 -10.32
C ARG A 191 -14.43 19.40 -10.01
N ARG A 192 -15.14 18.39 -10.51
CA ARG A 192 -16.57 18.20 -10.35
C ARG A 192 -16.81 16.74 -10.02
N GLY A 193 -16.42 16.35 -8.80
CA GLY A 193 -16.97 15.15 -8.21
C GLY A 193 -18.48 15.07 -8.49
N ILE A 194 -19.02 13.87 -8.41
CA ILE A 194 -20.37 13.74 -7.85
C ILE A 194 -20.59 14.72 -6.70
#